data_AF-A0A2R6C923-F1
#
_entry.id   AF-A0A2R6C923-F1
#
_cell.length_a   1.000
_cell.length_b   1.000
_cell.length_c   1.000
_cell.angle_alpha   90.00
_cell.angle_beta   90.00
_cell.angle_gamma   90.00
#
_symmetry.space_group_name_H-M   'P 1'
#
loop_
_entity.id
_entity.type
_entity.pdbx_description
1 polymer ?
#
loop_
_entity_poly.entity_id
_entity_poly.type
_entity_poly.pdbx_seq_one_letter_code
_entity_poly.pdbx_strand_id
1 'polypeptide(L)'
;MLEREGYAVDEKRYAECYPFHPMLIKVFTERFAVFENFQKTREALKLLARMCARSKSLPYPFIGPGDVDLDERYLRDALTSANTFEIKNLSEIVSTDILPAKDDKRRALTALYLYSLYPKEEQRGLDRRDLFEALLPENGSASDLERLVKDYIRQEALYLEENKENGRFYFKEEVNIHALVRREAENIGDVTQELVKVVEEFSKEFGGHVSAAFDSSEVYPEKLNLVFTPLEIRNAEEYADKRGFFGVDSRSANAVVVVYPSEDAGVAELEWALKQNIAVEVLKKRFKGKKPVLERLNEIGEEVRAEITAKFCSTYTSLLLYKDREKKHWKVQPRENTLQAYAEAVKQTLMEKQKAYSTHPK
;
A
#
# COMPACT_ATOMS: atom_id res chain seq x y z
N MET A 1 -36.41 28.51 7.76
CA MET A 1 -35.82 27.17 7.51
C MET A 1 -35.00 27.27 6.24
N LEU A 2 -33.70 27.49 6.38
CA LEU A 2 -32.77 27.38 5.26
C LEU A 2 -32.68 25.89 4.89
N GLU A 3 -33.11 25.53 3.68
CA GLU A 3 -32.93 24.21 3.12
C GLU A 3 -31.67 24.20 2.26
N ARG A 4 -30.73 23.32 2.58
CA ARG A 4 -29.56 23.04 1.74
C ARG A 4 -29.58 21.53 1.44
N GLU A 5 -29.71 21.16 0.17
CA GLU A 5 -29.98 19.77 -0.25
C GLU A 5 -31.18 19.09 0.43
N GLY A 6 -32.22 19.85 0.82
CA GLY A 6 -33.39 19.29 1.52
C GLY A 6 -33.13 18.95 3.00
N TYR A 7 -32.01 19.40 3.58
CA TYR A 7 -31.75 19.30 5.00
C TYR A 7 -32.26 20.52 5.76
N ALA A 8 -33.19 20.28 6.67
CA ALA A 8 -33.75 21.27 7.59
C ALA A 8 -32.70 21.78 8.58
N VAL A 9 -32.44 23.09 8.58
CA VAL A 9 -31.58 23.77 9.56
C VAL A 9 -32.43 24.41 10.66
N ASP A 10 -32.13 24.07 11.92
CA ASP A 10 -32.75 24.69 13.10
C ASP A 10 -32.05 26.02 13.46
N GLU A 11 -32.55 27.12 12.92
CA GLU A 11 -31.99 28.46 13.11
C GLU A 11 -31.80 28.84 14.59
N LYS A 12 -32.70 28.39 15.48
CA LYS A 12 -32.60 28.70 16.92
C LYS A 12 -31.39 28.01 17.53
N ARG A 13 -31.18 26.73 17.22
CA ARG A 13 -30.02 25.97 17.71
C ARG A 13 -28.71 26.56 17.22
N TYR A 14 -28.64 27.00 15.97
CA TYR A 14 -27.46 27.65 15.43
C TYR A 14 -27.18 29.01 16.10
N ALA A 15 -28.23 29.80 16.39
CA ALA A 15 -28.07 31.05 17.14
C ALA A 15 -27.57 30.83 18.57
N GLU A 16 -28.05 29.79 19.26
CA GLU A 16 -27.60 29.43 20.62
C GLU A 16 -26.15 28.92 20.67
N CYS A 17 -25.65 28.36 19.57
CA CYS A 17 -24.29 27.84 19.49
C CYS A 17 -23.26 28.85 18.97
N TYR A 18 -23.69 30.01 18.47
CA TYR A 18 -22.79 31.01 17.85
C TYR A 18 -21.65 31.41 18.81
N PRO A 19 -20.38 31.44 18.36
CA PRO A 19 -19.90 31.33 16.97
C PRO A 19 -19.61 29.90 16.47
N PHE A 20 -20.01 28.87 17.20
CA PHE A 20 -19.70 27.47 16.87
C PHE A 20 -20.84 26.78 16.14
N HIS A 21 -20.47 25.81 15.29
CA HIS A 21 -21.43 24.92 14.68
C HIS A 21 -22.05 23.99 15.73
N PRO A 22 -23.37 23.70 15.70
CA PRO A 22 -24.01 22.81 16.68
C PRO A 22 -23.37 21.42 16.79
N MET A 23 -22.87 20.88 15.67
CA MET A 23 -22.11 19.63 15.66
C MET A 23 -20.81 19.72 16.47
N LEU A 24 -20.09 20.86 16.43
CA LEU A 24 -18.89 21.05 17.24
C LEU A 24 -19.23 21.13 18.73
N ILE A 25 -20.30 21.84 19.10
CA ILE A 25 -20.78 21.88 20.48
C ILE A 25 -21.15 20.48 20.97
N LYS A 26 -21.88 19.70 20.15
CA LYS A 26 -22.25 18.31 20.44
C LYS A 26 -21.04 17.41 20.72
N VAL A 27 -19.92 17.61 20.02
CA VAL A 27 -18.67 16.88 20.31
C VAL A 27 -18.27 17.05 21.78
N PHE A 28 -18.31 18.26 22.32
CA PHE A 28 -17.90 18.52 23.70
C PHE A 28 -18.95 18.15 24.74
N THR A 29 -20.23 18.47 24.48
CA THR A 29 -21.29 18.33 25.48
C THR A 29 -21.87 16.93 25.57
N GLU A 30 -21.84 16.17 24.47
CA GLU A 30 -22.46 14.84 24.40
C GLU A 30 -21.43 13.74 24.16
N ARG A 31 -20.44 13.95 23.27
CA ARG A 31 -19.49 12.88 22.91
C ARG A 31 -18.32 12.77 23.89
N PHE A 32 -17.54 13.84 24.06
CA PHE A 32 -16.38 13.85 24.95
C PHE A 32 -16.80 13.81 26.43
N ALA A 33 -17.98 14.33 26.74
CA ALA A 33 -18.54 14.29 28.08
C ALA A 33 -18.81 12.88 28.63
N VAL A 34 -18.73 11.83 27.80
CA VAL A 34 -18.82 10.42 28.24
C VAL A 34 -17.54 9.96 28.93
N PHE A 35 -16.38 10.55 28.60
CA PHE A 35 -15.10 10.17 29.21
C PHE A 35 -14.95 10.77 30.60
N GLU A 36 -14.61 9.93 31.58
CA GLU A 36 -14.41 10.38 32.97
C GLU A 36 -13.22 11.34 33.11
N ASN A 37 -12.16 11.09 32.33
CA ASN A 37 -10.94 11.88 32.34
C ASN A 37 -11.05 13.20 31.54
N PHE A 38 -12.18 13.47 30.88
CA PHE A 38 -12.41 14.72 30.18
C PHE A 38 -13.09 15.74 31.10
N GLN A 39 -12.42 16.86 31.40
CA GLN A 39 -12.97 17.92 32.24
C GLN A 39 -14.03 18.73 31.48
N LYS A 40 -15.25 18.20 31.47
CA LYS A 40 -16.42 18.60 30.66
C LYS A 40 -16.56 20.10 30.43
N THR A 41 -16.41 20.93 31.46
CA THR A 41 -16.60 22.39 31.34
C THR A 41 -15.28 23.12 31.07
N ARG A 42 -14.23 22.87 31.87
CA ARG A 42 -13.00 23.66 31.82
C ARG A 42 -12.17 23.37 30.59
N GLU A 43 -12.03 22.10 30.22
CA GLU A 43 -11.26 21.71 29.02
C GLU A 43 -12.01 22.10 27.75
N ALA A 44 -13.34 21.86 27.69
CA ALA A 44 -14.15 22.29 26.55
C ALA A 44 -14.04 23.80 26.29
N LEU A 45 -14.17 24.64 27.32
CA LEU A 45 -14.05 26.10 27.16
C LEU A 45 -12.65 26.53 26.69
N LYS A 46 -11.59 25.88 27.17
CA LYS A 46 -10.21 26.16 26.71
C LYS A 46 -10.02 25.78 25.25
N LEU A 47 -10.52 24.61 24.84
CA LEU A 47 -10.43 24.12 23.47
C LEU A 47 -11.23 25.03 22.52
N LEU A 48 -12.47 25.35 22.87
CA LEU A 48 -13.32 26.27 22.11
C LEU A 48 -12.70 27.67 22.00
N ALA A 49 -12.16 28.22 23.09
CA ALA A 49 -11.47 29.51 23.07
C ALA A 49 -10.23 29.49 22.15
N ARG A 50 -9.46 28.39 22.17
CA ARG A 50 -8.31 28.20 21.27
C ARG A 50 -8.73 28.08 19.80
N MET A 51 -9.81 27.36 19.52
CA MET A 51 -10.38 27.26 18.18
C MET A 51 -10.82 28.63 17.66
N CYS A 52 -11.53 29.42 18.47
CA CYS A 52 -11.88 30.80 18.13
C CYS A 52 -10.65 31.66 17.84
N ALA A 53 -9.60 31.58 18.67
CA ALA A 53 -8.38 32.37 18.49
C ALA A 53 -7.59 31.98 17.23
N ARG A 54 -7.76 30.75 16.73
CA ARG A 54 -7.11 30.23 15.52
C ARG A 54 -7.95 30.38 14.26
N SER A 55 -9.27 30.51 14.41
CA SER A 55 -10.20 30.68 13.30
C SER A 55 -9.82 31.91 12.50
N LYS A 56 -9.57 31.71 11.20
CA LYS A 56 -9.40 32.80 10.22
C LYS A 56 -10.77 33.22 9.68
N SER A 57 -10.78 34.11 8.69
CA SER A 57 -11.99 34.37 7.89
C SER A 57 -12.44 33.06 7.26
N LEU A 58 -13.52 32.49 7.80
CA LEU A 58 -14.17 31.30 7.26
C LEU A 58 -15.18 31.72 6.18
N PRO A 59 -15.41 30.89 5.16
CA PRO A 59 -16.42 31.17 4.13
C PRO A 59 -17.87 31.07 4.64
N TYR A 60 -18.04 30.52 5.85
CA TYR A 60 -19.31 30.37 6.55
C TYR A 60 -19.20 30.93 7.97
N PRO A 61 -20.33 31.28 8.63
CA PRO A 61 -20.31 32.08 9.86
C PRO A 61 -20.00 31.26 11.13
N PHE A 62 -19.74 29.96 11.03
CA PHE A 62 -19.59 29.05 12.17
C PHE A 62 -18.24 28.35 12.16
N ILE A 63 -17.64 28.17 13.33
CA ILE A 63 -16.48 27.27 13.50
C ILE A 63 -17.02 25.85 13.66
N GLY A 64 -16.75 24.98 12.69
CA GLY A 64 -17.24 23.61 12.64
C GLY A 64 -16.21 22.55 13.06
N PRO A 65 -16.62 21.27 13.14
CA PRO A 65 -15.72 20.16 13.42
C PRO A 65 -14.54 20.06 12.45
N GLY A 66 -14.75 20.40 11.17
CA GLY A 66 -13.69 20.39 10.16
C GLY A 66 -12.68 21.53 10.26
N ASP A 67 -12.94 22.54 11.10
CA ASP A 67 -12.11 23.75 11.24
C ASP A 67 -11.12 23.66 12.41
N VAL A 68 -11.11 22.53 13.11
CA VAL A 68 -10.18 22.32 14.22
C VAL A 68 -8.75 22.21 13.70
N ASP A 69 -7.93 23.20 14.05
CA ASP A 69 -6.54 23.30 13.62
C ASP A 69 -5.64 22.30 14.37
N LEU A 70 -5.51 21.09 13.83
CA LEU A 70 -4.64 20.03 14.38
C LEU A 70 -3.14 20.26 14.12
N ASP A 71 -2.74 21.29 13.38
CA ASP A 71 -1.33 21.72 13.34
C ASP A 71 -0.93 22.45 14.64
N GLU A 72 -1.90 23.05 15.34
CA GLU A 72 -1.68 23.71 16.62
C GLU A 72 -1.42 22.68 17.72
N ARG A 73 -0.25 22.81 18.37
CA ARG A 73 0.25 21.81 19.31
C ARG A 73 -0.70 21.58 20.47
N TYR A 74 -1.26 22.63 21.08
CA TYR A 74 -2.13 22.47 22.24
C TYR A 74 -3.42 21.71 21.90
N LEU A 75 -4.08 22.05 20.79
CA LEU A 75 -5.27 21.36 20.28
C LEU A 75 -4.93 19.91 19.95
N ARG A 76 -3.83 19.66 19.23
CA ARG A 76 -3.40 18.30 18.90
C ARG A 76 -3.10 17.46 20.13
N ASP A 77 -2.32 17.97 21.07
CA ASP A 77 -1.94 17.22 22.27
C ASP A 77 -3.18 16.88 23.12
N ALA A 78 -4.11 17.83 23.26
CA ALA A 78 -5.36 17.60 23.98
C ALA A 78 -6.27 16.58 23.27
N LEU A 79 -6.40 16.68 21.95
CA LEU A 79 -7.30 15.83 21.16
C LEU A 79 -6.71 14.46 20.82
N THR A 80 -5.43 14.22 21.08
CA THR A 80 -4.75 12.92 20.88
C THR A 80 -4.39 12.21 22.19
N SER A 81 -4.88 12.74 23.33
CA SER A 81 -4.61 12.18 24.66
C SER A 81 -5.27 10.81 24.84
N ALA A 82 -4.46 9.76 24.76
CA ALA A 82 -4.91 8.39 25.04
C ALA A 82 -5.43 8.21 26.48
N ASN A 83 -4.94 9.01 27.43
CA ASN A 83 -5.45 9.00 28.81
C ASN A 83 -6.88 9.59 28.90
N THR A 84 -7.19 10.54 28.01
CA THR A 84 -8.49 11.22 28.01
C THR A 84 -9.54 10.39 27.28
N PHE A 85 -9.20 9.84 26.11
CA PHE A 85 -10.14 9.15 25.24
C PHE A 85 -10.07 7.63 25.31
N GLU A 86 -9.09 7.06 26.01
CA GLU A 86 -8.87 5.60 26.13
C GLU A 86 -8.69 4.88 24.78
N ILE A 87 -8.41 5.64 23.72
CA ILE A 87 -8.20 5.16 22.35
C ILE A 87 -6.71 5.21 22.03
N LYS A 88 -6.17 4.12 21.47
CA LYS A 88 -4.75 4.03 21.09
C LYS A 88 -4.49 4.69 19.73
N ASN A 89 -3.22 4.99 19.48
CA ASN A 89 -2.72 5.48 18.17
C ASN A 89 -3.33 6.81 17.66
N LEU A 90 -4.04 7.58 18.48
CA LEU A 90 -4.63 8.88 18.08
C LEU A 90 -3.62 9.84 17.46
N SER A 91 -2.43 9.96 18.05
CA SER A 91 -1.35 10.80 17.51
C SER A 91 -0.87 10.31 16.15
N GLU A 92 -0.81 8.98 15.95
CA GLU A 92 -0.42 8.38 14.67
C GLU A 92 -1.49 8.68 13.61
N ILE A 93 -2.77 8.46 13.91
CA ILE A 93 -3.92 8.80 13.05
C ILE A 93 -3.84 10.25 12.55
N VAL A 94 -3.67 11.21 13.47
CA VAL A 94 -3.56 12.63 13.11
C VAL A 94 -2.36 12.86 12.19
N SER A 95 -1.20 12.29 12.53
CA SER A 95 0.05 12.50 11.78
C SER A 95 0.08 11.85 10.39
N THR A 96 -0.57 10.71 10.22
CA THR A 96 -0.49 9.92 8.97
C THR A 96 -1.64 10.20 8.02
N ASP A 97 -2.86 10.37 8.55
CA ASP A 97 -4.04 10.49 7.70
C ASP A 97 -4.50 11.95 7.58
N ILE A 98 -4.49 12.71 8.68
CA ILE A 98 -5.11 14.04 8.70
C ILE A 98 -4.15 15.15 8.28
N LEU A 99 -2.97 15.23 8.90
CA LEU A 99 -2.00 16.30 8.61
C LEU A 99 -1.44 16.25 7.18
N PRO A 100 -1.23 15.11 6.52
CA PRO A 100 -0.78 15.11 5.13
C PRO A 100 -1.86 15.56 4.14
N ALA A 101 -3.14 15.40 4.49
CA ALA A 101 -4.26 15.85 3.67
C ALA A 101 -4.33 17.39 3.59
N LYS A 102 -4.95 17.90 2.52
CA LYS A 102 -5.11 19.33 2.25
C LYS A 102 -6.58 19.70 2.02
N ASP A 103 -6.88 20.98 2.16
CA ASP A 103 -8.16 21.60 1.79
C ASP A 103 -9.38 20.84 2.36
N ASP A 104 -10.41 20.63 1.56
CA ASP A 104 -11.65 19.95 1.99
C ASP A 104 -11.42 18.51 2.45
N LYS A 105 -10.39 17.81 1.91
CA LYS A 105 -10.01 16.48 2.39
C LYS A 105 -9.57 16.55 3.85
N ARG A 106 -8.69 17.49 4.21
CA ARG A 106 -8.24 17.67 5.60
C ARG A 106 -9.41 18.04 6.52
N ARG A 107 -10.30 18.92 6.07
CA ARG A 107 -11.48 19.33 6.84
C ARG A 107 -12.41 18.14 7.10
N ALA A 108 -12.68 17.32 6.08
CA ALA A 108 -13.47 16.10 6.19
C ALA A 108 -12.87 15.10 7.17
N LEU A 109 -11.57 14.81 7.05
CA LEU A 109 -10.87 13.89 7.94
C LEU A 109 -10.83 14.41 9.39
N THR A 110 -10.71 15.72 9.59
CA THR A 110 -10.74 16.33 10.93
C THR A 110 -12.12 16.16 11.59
N ALA A 111 -13.21 16.43 10.86
CA ALA A 111 -14.57 16.22 11.36
C ALA A 111 -14.83 14.74 11.71
N LEU A 112 -14.43 13.83 10.82
CA LEU A 112 -14.52 12.39 11.02
C LEU A 112 -13.74 11.95 12.26
N TYR A 113 -12.52 12.46 12.44
CA TYR A 113 -11.68 12.15 13.60
C TYR A 113 -12.37 12.49 14.91
N LEU A 114 -12.87 13.73 15.08
CA LEU A 114 -13.54 14.15 16.32
C LEU A 114 -14.75 13.28 16.65
N TYR A 115 -15.50 12.86 15.63
CA TYR A 115 -16.66 11.99 15.80
C TYR A 115 -16.30 10.51 15.99
N SER A 116 -15.08 10.10 15.61
CA SER A 116 -14.55 8.75 15.83
C SER A 116 -14.08 8.53 17.26
N LEU A 117 -13.81 9.61 18.02
CA LEU A 117 -13.38 9.52 19.42
C LEU A 117 -14.48 9.05 20.38
N TYR A 118 -15.69 8.75 19.92
CA TYR A 118 -16.76 8.30 20.82
C TYR A 118 -16.53 6.85 21.27
N PRO A 119 -16.79 6.50 22.56
CA PRO A 119 -16.40 5.19 23.06
C PRO A 119 -17.22 4.03 22.47
N LYS A 120 -18.47 4.26 22.07
CA LYS A 120 -19.33 3.24 21.45
C LYS A 120 -19.09 3.18 19.94
N GLU A 121 -18.55 2.05 19.48
CA GLU A 121 -18.12 1.86 18.09
C GLU A 121 -19.28 2.07 17.09
N GLU A 122 -20.48 1.59 17.41
CA GLU A 122 -21.67 1.72 16.56
C GLU A 122 -22.14 3.16 16.34
N GLN A 123 -21.63 4.12 17.15
CA GLN A 123 -21.94 5.54 17.05
C GLN A 123 -20.71 6.38 16.64
N ARG A 124 -19.56 5.75 16.35
CA ARG A 124 -18.37 6.45 15.87
C ARG A 124 -18.58 6.99 14.46
N GLY A 125 -17.89 8.10 14.20
CA GLY A 125 -17.79 8.63 12.85
C GLY A 125 -19.04 9.35 12.34
N LEU A 126 -19.02 9.66 11.05
CA LEU A 126 -20.04 10.44 10.35
C LEU A 126 -20.55 9.66 9.14
N ASP A 127 -21.86 9.72 8.88
CA ASP A 127 -22.41 9.34 7.59
C ASP A 127 -22.30 10.52 6.59
N ARG A 128 -22.73 10.30 5.34
CA ARG A 128 -22.66 11.33 4.29
C ARG A 128 -23.41 12.62 4.64
N ARG A 129 -24.54 12.53 5.37
CA ARG A 129 -25.36 13.68 5.72
C ARG A 129 -24.69 14.45 6.84
N ASP A 130 -24.26 13.75 7.88
CA ASP A 130 -23.52 14.35 8.98
C ASP A 130 -22.24 15.04 8.48
N LEU A 131 -21.54 14.44 7.50
CA LEU A 131 -20.33 15.01 6.91
C LEU A 131 -20.63 16.30 6.13
N PHE A 132 -21.69 16.32 5.33
CA PHE A 132 -22.12 17.53 4.62
C PHE A 132 -22.50 18.66 5.59
N GLU A 133 -23.24 18.32 6.66
CA GLU A 133 -23.61 19.27 7.70
C GLU A 133 -22.38 19.80 8.46
N ALA A 134 -21.43 18.93 8.82
CA ALA A 134 -20.23 19.32 9.57
C ALA A 134 -19.29 20.27 8.80
N LEU A 135 -19.28 20.19 7.46
CA LEU A 135 -18.35 20.93 6.62
C LEU A 135 -18.96 22.16 5.97
N LEU A 136 -20.29 22.25 5.84
CA LEU A 136 -20.98 23.34 5.14
C LEU A 136 -20.27 23.75 3.84
N PRO A 137 -19.93 22.81 2.94
CA PRO A 137 -19.05 23.10 1.80
C PRO A 137 -19.63 24.22 0.93
N GLU A 138 -18.81 25.13 0.39
CA GLU A 138 -19.32 26.20 -0.48
C GLU A 138 -19.95 25.63 -1.75
N ASN A 139 -19.29 24.63 -2.33
CA ASN A 139 -19.69 23.92 -3.55
C ASN A 139 -19.62 22.40 -3.33
N GLY A 140 -20.38 21.65 -4.13
CA GLY A 140 -20.45 20.19 -4.06
C GLY A 140 -21.61 19.67 -3.22
N SER A 141 -21.89 18.38 -3.38
CA SER A 141 -22.99 17.66 -2.74
C SER A 141 -22.54 16.77 -1.59
N ALA A 142 -23.48 16.27 -0.78
CA ALA A 142 -23.18 15.22 0.20
C ALA A 142 -22.54 13.97 -0.47
N SER A 143 -22.94 13.66 -1.71
CA SER A 143 -22.36 12.56 -2.50
C SER A 143 -20.93 12.82 -2.96
N ASP A 144 -20.56 14.07 -3.25
CA ASP A 144 -19.18 14.42 -3.60
C ASP A 144 -18.23 14.22 -2.42
N LEU A 145 -18.67 14.61 -1.22
CA LEU A 145 -17.92 14.37 0.02
C LEU A 145 -17.81 12.88 0.35
N GLU A 146 -18.90 12.12 0.18
CA GLU A 146 -18.89 10.67 0.35
C GLU A 146 -17.87 10.00 -0.60
N ARG A 147 -17.89 10.38 -1.87
CA ARG A 147 -16.93 9.90 -2.88
C ARG A 147 -15.50 10.25 -2.49
N LEU A 148 -15.25 11.49 -2.07
CA LEU A 148 -13.94 11.95 -1.62
C LEU A 148 -13.39 11.07 -0.49
N VAL A 149 -14.22 10.74 0.51
CA VAL A 149 -13.82 9.88 1.63
C VAL A 149 -13.59 8.43 1.17
N LYS A 150 -14.48 7.89 0.32
CA LYS A 150 -14.34 6.53 -0.23
C LYS A 150 -13.07 6.36 -1.08
N ASP A 151 -12.74 7.35 -1.90
CA ASP A 151 -11.52 7.34 -2.70
C ASP A 151 -10.28 7.42 -1.81
N TYR A 152 -10.32 8.24 -0.75
CA TYR A 152 -9.26 8.29 0.25
C TYR A 152 -9.06 6.94 0.96
N ILE A 153 -10.15 6.27 1.38
CA ILE A 153 -10.09 4.93 1.99
C ILE A 153 -9.42 3.91 1.05
N ARG A 154 -9.72 3.98 -0.26
CA ARG A 154 -9.18 3.05 -1.25
C ARG A 154 -7.70 3.26 -1.54
N GLN A 155 -7.23 4.51 -1.48
CA GLN A 155 -5.93 4.91 -2.01
C GLN A 155 -4.90 5.18 -0.91
N GLU A 156 -5.30 5.86 0.17
CA GLU A 156 -4.36 6.52 1.09
C GLU A 156 -4.56 6.12 2.57
N ALA A 157 -5.80 5.83 2.99
CA ALA A 157 -6.13 5.74 4.41
C ALA A 157 -5.45 4.59 5.14
N LEU A 158 -4.82 4.92 6.27
CA LEU A 158 -4.27 3.92 7.18
C LEU A 158 -5.23 3.53 8.29
N TYR A 159 -6.06 4.46 8.79
CA TYR A 159 -6.90 4.18 9.95
C TYR A 159 -8.39 4.42 9.70
N LEU A 160 -8.76 4.92 8.53
CA LEU A 160 -10.16 5.23 8.20
C LEU A 160 -10.86 4.05 7.51
N GLU A 161 -12.07 3.72 7.96
CA GLU A 161 -12.92 2.71 7.32
C GLU A 161 -14.41 3.09 7.31
N GLU A 162 -15.21 2.33 6.56
CA GLU A 162 -16.67 2.44 6.50
C GLU A 162 -17.30 1.29 7.29
N ASN A 163 -18.13 1.61 8.27
CA ASN A 163 -18.97 0.63 8.95
C ASN A 163 -20.08 0.19 7.99
N LYS A 164 -20.06 -1.08 7.58
CA LYS A 164 -20.99 -1.63 6.59
C LYS A 164 -22.44 -1.73 7.08
N GLU A 165 -22.67 -1.72 8.39
CA GLU A 165 -24.01 -1.86 8.97
C GLU A 165 -24.77 -0.53 8.98
N ASN A 166 -24.08 0.58 9.25
CA ASN A 166 -24.70 1.90 9.40
C ASN A 166 -24.22 2.96 8.39
N GLY A 167 -23.25 2.63 7.53
CA GLY A 167 -22.73 3.53 6.49
C GLY A 167 -21.89 4.70 7.01
N ARG A 168 -21.46 4.67 8.27
CA ARG A 168 -20.61 5.72 8.88
C ARG A 168 -19.14 5.47 8.57
N PHE A 169 -18.42 6.54 8.26
CA PHE A 169 -16.96 6.52 8.15
C PHE A 169 -16.35 6.89 9.49
N TYR A 170 -15.36 6.14 9.95
CA TYR A 170 -14.71 6.36 11.23
C TYR A 170 -13.24 5.95 11.22
N PHE A 171 -12.47 6.57 12.10
CA PHE A 171 -11.11 6.14 12.40
C PHE A 171 -11.12 5.02 13.44
N LYS A 172 -10.50 3.90 13.10
CA LYS A 172 -10.22 2.80 14.01
C LYS A 172 -8.81 2.91 14.61
N GLU A 173 -8.60 2.18 15.70
CA GLU A 173 -7.31 2.14 16.39
C GLU A 173 -6.24 1.36 15.62
N GLU A 174 -6.67 0.41 14.80
CA GLU A 174 -5.82 -0.54 14.12
C GLU A 174 -5.47 -0.06 12.72
N VAL A 175 -4.18 -0.06 12.42
CA VAL A 175 -3.68 0.32 11.09
C VAL A 175 -4.12 -0.70 10.05
N ASN A 176 -4.55 -0.21 8.88
CA ASN A 176 -4.76 -0.99 7.68
C ASN A 176 -3.39 -1.37 7.12
N ILE A 177 -2.93 -2.57 7.50
CA ILE A 177 -1.60 -3.07 7.15
C ILE A 177 -1.44 -3.20 5.64
N HIS A 178 -2.51 -3.52 4.89
CA HIS A 178 -2.48 -3.56 3.43
C HIS A 178 -2.20 -2.19 2.80
N ALA A 179 -2.88 -1.14 3.27
CA ALA A 179 -2.63 0.22 2.81
C ALA A 179 -1.21 0.68 3.18
N LEU A 180 -0.72 0.28 4.35
CA LEU A 180 0.63 0.60 4.79
C LEU A 180 1.70 -0.07 3.92
N VAL A 181 1.52 -1.35 3.58
CA VAL A 181 2.42 -2.08 2.67
C VAL A 181 2.43 -1.42 1.29
N ARG A 182 1.26 -1.06 0.74
CA ARG A 182 1.17 -0.34 -0.54
C ARG A 182 1.94 0.98 -0.51
N ARG A 183 1.70 1.82 0.50
CA ARG A 183 2.37 3.12 0.62
C ARG A 183 3.88 2.98 0.74
N GLU A 184 4.36 2.00 1.49
CA GLU A 184 5.81 1.77 1.53
C GLU A 184 6.37 1.17 0.25
N ALA A 185 5.58 0.39 -0.49
CA ALA A 185 5.98 -0.11 -1.80
C ALA A 185 6.19 1.02 -2.82
N GLU A 186 5.38 2.09 -2.77
CA GLU A 186 5.52 3.27 -3.64
C GLU A 186 6.86 4.00 -3.46
N ASN A 187 7.46 3.92 -2.26
CA ASN A 187 8.74 4.55 -1.95
C ASN A 187 9.97 3.71 -2.35
N ILE A 188 9.76 2.51 -2.91
CA ILE A 188 10.84 1.58 -3.23
C ILE A 188 11.25 1.74 -4.70
N GLY A 189 12.50 2.15 -4.90
CA GLY A 189 13.07 2.38 -6.23
C GLY A 189 13.82 1.19 -6.85
N ASP A 190 14.35 0.27 -6.05
CA ASP A 190 15.19 -0.83 -6.52
C ASP A 190 14.69 -2.18 -5.98
N VAL A 191 14.48 -3.12 -6.90
CA VAL A 191 14.01 -4.50 -6.64
C VAL A 191 15.05 -5.57 -6.97
N THR A 192 16.26 -5.17 -7.38
CA THR A 192 17.32 -6.06 -7.88
C THR A 192 17.65 -7.19 -6.91
N GLN A 193 17.87 -6.84 -5.64
CA GLN A 193 18.21 -7.83 -4.61
C GLN A 193 17.08 -8.82 -4.34
N GLU A 194 15.83 -8.40 -4.56
CA GLU A 194 14.68 -9.29 -4.39
C GLU A 194 14.55 -10.25 -5.58
N LEU A 195 14.81 -9.79 -6.80
CA LEU A 195 14.92 -10.66 -7.98
C LEU A 195 16.03 -11.69 -7.85
N VAL A 196 17.20 -11.30 -7.33
CA VAL A 196 18.31 -12.23 -7.06
C VAL A 196 17.83 -13.39 -6.19
N LYS A 197 17.11 -13.11 -5.09
CA LYS A 197 16.57 -14.16 -4.21
C LYS A 197 15.59 -15.09 -4.93
N VAL A 198 14.70 -14.55 -5.76
CA VAL A 198 13.74 -15.35 -6.53
C VAL A 198 14.47 -16.28 -7.51
N VAL A 199 15.51 -15.79 -8.18
CA VAL A 199 16.34 -16.60 -9.09
C VAL A 199 17.15 -17.64 -8.35
N GLU A 200 17.71 -17.31 -7.17
CA GLU A 200 18.41 -18.26 -6.31
C GLU A 200 17.48 -19.37 -5.80
N GLU A 201 16.23 -19.02 -5.45
CA GLU A 201 15.21 -19.98 -5.06
C GLU A 201 14.84 -20.90 -6.23
N PHE A 202 14.61 -20.32 -7.41
CA PHE A 202 14.37 -21.07 -8.64
C PHE A 202 15.53 -22.01 -9.00
N SER A 203 16.79 -21.61 -8.76
CA SER A 203 17.95 -22.45 -9.04
C SER A 203 17.91 -23.78 -8.28
N LYS A 204 17.26 -23.84 -7.11
CA LYS A 204 17.17 -25.06 -6.30
C LYS A 204 16.36 -26.17 -6.99
N GLU A 205 15.42 -25.80 -7.86
CA GLU A 205 14.58 -26.75 -8.62
C GLU A 205 15.37 -27.60 -9.64
N PHE A 206 16.61 -27.21 -9.95
CA PHE A 206 17.46 -27.91 -10.89
C PHE A 206 18.58 -28.74 -10.24
N GLY A 207 18.70 -28.69 -8.91
CA GLY A 207 19.81 -29.32 -8.19
C GLY A 207 21.18 -28.76 -8.60
N GLY A 208 22.26 -29.54 -8.41
CA GLY A 208 23.64 -29.08 -8.63
C GLY A 208 24.08 -28.89 -10.09
N HIS A 209 23.23 -29.25 -11.06
CA HIS A 209 23.59 -29.33 -12.48
C HIS A 209 23.34 -28.04 -13.28
N VAL A 210 22.54 -27.12 -12.72
CA VAL A 210 22.21 -25.85 -13.35
C VAL A 210 22.58 -24.72 -12.39
N SER A 211 23.16 -23.67 -12.95
CA SER A 211 23.44 -22.42 -12.25
C SER A 211 22.46 -21.37 -12.78
N ALA A 212 21.50 -20.94 -11.97
CA ALA A 212 20.67 -19.79 -12.32
C ALA A 212 21.17 -18.54 -11.59
N ALA A 213 21.38 -17.46 -12.33
CA ALA A 213 21.85 -16.20 -11.77
C ALA A 213 21.15 -15.01 -12.43
N PHE A 214 20.85 -13.99 -11.64
CA PHE A 214 20.31 -12.73 -12.12
C PHE A 214 21.44 -11.77 -12.48
N ASP A 215 21.40 -11.20 -13.69
CA ASP A 215 22.32 -10.19 -14.22
C ASP A 215 23.82 -10.50 -14.04
N SER A 216 24.20 -11.78 -13.97
CA SER A 216 25.58 -12.21 -13.74
C SER A 216 26.33 -12.49 -15.04
N SER A 217 27.64 -12.18 -15.04
CA SER A 217 28.57 -12.58 -16.11
C SER A 217 29.32 -13.88 -15.77
N GLU A 218 29.14 -14.42 -14.56
CA GLU A 218 29.79 -15.66 -14.15
C GLU A 218 29.15 -16.87 -14.85
N VAL A 219 29.98 -17.70 -15.47
CA VAL A 219 29.57 -18.90 -16.20
C VAL A 219 30.41 -20.07 -15.73
N TYR A 220 29.73 -21.15 -15.35
CA TYR A 220 30.35 -22.39 -14.87
C TYR A 220 30.37 -23.41 -16.02
N PRO A 221 31.55 -23.77 -16.57
CA PRO A 221 31.63 -24.65 -17.76
C PRO A 221 31.03 -26.04 -17.56
N GLU A 222 31.05 -26.55 -16.33
CA GLU A 222 30.54 -27.88 -15.95
C GLU A 222 29.02 -27.91 -15.73
N LYS A 223 28.34 -26.75 -15.86
CA LYS A 223 26.91 -26.59 -15.60
C LYS A 223 26.22 -25.93 -16.79
N LEU A 224 24.91 -26.13 -16.87
CA LEU A 224 24.07 -25.26 -17.67
C LEU A 224 23.84 -23.95 -16.90
N ASN A 225 24.05 -22.81 -17.54
CA ASN A 225 23.98 -21.49 -16.93
C ASN A 225 22.73 -20.76 -17.45
N LEU A 226 21.76 -20.53 -16.57
CA LEU A 226 20.60 -19.69 -16.84
C LEU A 226 20.89 -18.28 -16.35
N VAL A 227 21.01 -17.33 -17.27
CA VAL A 227 21.27 -15.93 -16.93
C VAL A 227 19.97 -15.14 -17.12
N PHE A 228 19.34 -14.76 -16.01
CA PHE A 228 18.14 -13.93 -16.01
C PHE A 228 18.52 -12.47 -16.23
N THR A 229 17.91 -11.81 -17.21
CA THR A 229 18.18 -10.40 -17.52
C THR A 229 17.45 -9.46 -16.56
N PRO A 230 17.91 -8.21 -16.40
CA PRO A 230 17.09 -7.15 -15.81
C PRO A 230 15.74 -6.97 -16.51
N LEU A 231 14.76 -6.43 -15.78
CA LEU A 231 13.37 -6.28 -16.24
C LEU A 231 13.22 -5.33 -17.43
N GLU A 232 14.15 -4.39 -17.58
CA GLU A 232 14.16 -3.36 -18.62
C GLU A 232 14.72 -3.89 -19.95
N ILE A 233 15.37 -5.06 -19.94
CA ILE A 233 15.97 -5.64 -21.14
C ILE A 233 14.88 -6.12 -22.09
N ARG A 234 14.76 -5.43 -23.23
CA ARG A 234 13.90 -5.80 -24.34
C ARG A 234 14.64 -6.51 -25.48
N ASN A 235 15.95 -6.27 -25.60
CA ASN A 235 16.80 -6.90 -26.60
C ASN A 235 17.79 -7.86 -25.93
N ALA A 236 17.41 -9.14 -25.85
CA ALA A 236 18.24 -10.17 -25.25
C ALA A 236 19.53 -10.44 -26.05
N GLU A 237 19.51 -10.26 -27.37
CA GLU A 237 20.72 -10.47 -28.20
C GLU A 237 21.78 -9.40 -27.91
N GLU A 238 21.37 -8.13 -27.86
CA GLU A 238 22.28 -7.03 -27.51
C GLU A 238 22.83 -7.19 -26.09
N TYR A 239 21.99 -7.62 -25.14
CA TYR A 239 22.42 -7.95 -23.79
C TYR A 239 23.48 -9.06 -23.79
N ALA A 240 23.23 -10.16 -24.52
CA ALA A 240 24.16 -11.28 -24.59
C ALA A 240 25.49 -10.92 -25.28
N ASP A 241 25.44 -10.07 -26.31
CA ASP A 241 26.63 -9.61 -27.04
C ASP A 241 27.51 -8.72 -26.17
N LYS A 242 26.92 -7.76 -25.44
CA LYS A 242 27.66 -6.90 -24.49
C LYS A 242 28.37 -7.69 -23.40
N ARG A 243 27.80 -8.84 -23.02
CA ARG A 243 28.35 -9.76 -22.02
C ARG A 243 29.29 -10.81 -22.62
N GLY A 244 29.40 -10.89 -23.94
CA GLY A 244 30.27 -11.83 -24.63
C GLY A 244 29.87 -13.30 -24.51
N PHE A 245 28.62 -13.61 -24.12
CA PHE A 245 28.20 -14.99 -23.86
C PHE A 245 28.34 -15.90 -25.09
N PHE A 246 28.06 -15.36 -26.28
CA PHE A 246 28.04 -16.11 -27.54
C PHE A 246 29.21 -15.77 -28.49
N GLY A 247 30.30 -15.22 -27.95
CA GLY A 247 31.50 -14.90 -28.73
C GLY A 247 32.15 -16.15 -29.35
N VAL A 248 32.90 -15.95 -30.44
CA VAL A 248 33.56 -17.04 -31.22
C VAL A 248 34.54 -17.86 -30.37
N ASP A 249 35.13 -17.26 -29.34
CA ASP A 249 36.08 -17.90 -28.41
C ASP A 249 35.43 -18.45 -27.13
N SER A 250 34.11 -18.33 -26.99
CA SER A 250 33.39 -18.76 -25.78
C SER A 250 33.28 -20.29 -25.73
N ARG A 251 34.13 -20.93 -24.92
CA ARG A 251 34.15 -22.39 -24.67
C ARG A 251 32.85 -22.90 -24.05
N SER A 252 32.01 -22.01 -23.52
CA SER A 252 30.75 -22.28 -22.82
C SER A 252 29.53 -21.67 -23.52
N ALA A 253 29.65 -21.21 -24.78
CA ALA A 253 28.52 -20.61 -25.51
C ALA A 253 27.30 -21.54 -25.60
N ASN A 254 27.53 -22.86 -25.73
CA ASN A 254 26.47 -23.87 -25.74
C ASN A 254 25.92 -24.21 -24.34
N ALA A 255 26.53 -23.68 -23.28
CA ALA A 255 26.18 -23.91 -21.88
C ALA A 255 25.53 -22.68 -21.23
N VAL A 256 25.24 -21.61 -21.98
CA VAL A 256 24.56 -20.41 -21.51
C VAL A 256 23.20 -20.26 -22.17
N VAL A 257 22.18 -19.99 -21.36
CA VAL A 257 20.83 -19.65 -21.78
C VAL A 257 20.48 -18.31 -21.15
N VAL A 258 20.18 -17.31 -21.98
CA VAL A 258 19.71 -16.02 -21.48
C VAL A 258 18.20 -16.10 -21.34
N VAL A 259 17.69 -15.87 -20.14
CA VAL A 259 16.27 -15.88 -19.80
C VAL A 259 15.81 -14.43 -19.63
N TYR A 260 14.80 -14.02 -20.38
CA TYR A 260 14.39 -12.61 -20.41
C TYR A 260 12.86 -12.44 -20.42
N PRO A 261 12.34 -11.27 -19.99
CA PRO A 261 10.92 -10.98 -20.01
C PRO A 261 10.34 -11.10 -21.43
N SER A 262 9.19 -11.76 -21.57
CA SER A 262 8.48 -11.79 -22.84
C SER A 262 7.95 -10.40 -23.24
N GLU A 263 7.68 -10.21 -24.54
CA GLU A 263 7.16 -8.93 -25.06
C GLU A 263 5.82 -8.54 -24.41
N ASP A 264 4.95 -9.52 -24.16
CA ASP A 264 3.64 -9.35 -23.52
C ASP A 264 3.69 -9.48 -21.99
N ALA A 265 4.89 -9.47 -21.39
CA ALA A 265 5.03 -9.72 -19.97
C ALA A 265 4.49 -8.57 -19.11
N GLY A 266 3.80 -8.95 -18.03
CA GLY A 266 3.39 -8.05 -16.94
C GLY A 266 4.57 -7.63 -16.06
N VAL A 267 5.55 -6.93 -16.65
CA VAL A 267 6.78 -6.49 -15.98
C VAL A 267 6.46 -5.55 -14.82
N ALA A 268 5.55 -4.60 -15.04
CA ALA A 268 5.14 -3.63 -14.02
C ALA A 268 4.47 -4.34 -12.82
N GLU A 269 3.71 -5.39 -13.10
CA GLU A 269 3.03 -6.18 -12.09
C GLU A 269 4.01 -7.03 -11.26
N LEU A 270 5.05 -7.59 -11.87
CA LEU A 270 6.13 -8.28 -11.16
C LEU A 270 6.93 -7.30 -10.31
N GLU A 271 7.33 -6.16 -10.89
CA GLU A 271 8.06 -5.11 -10.18
C GLU A 271 7.27 -4.62 -8.95
N TRP A 272 5.96 -4.40 -9.11
CA TRP A 272 5.08 -4.00 -8.02
C TRP A 272 5.02 -5.05 -6.90
N ALA A 273 4.86 -6.33 -7.23
CA ALA A 273 4.82 -7.40 -6.24
C ALA A 273 6.16 -7.50 -5.46
N LEU A 274 7.30 -7.31 -6.15
CA LEU A 274 8.62 -7.27 -5.52
C LEU A 274 8.74 -6.07 -4.55
N LYS A 275 8.27 -4.88 -4.94
CA LYS A 275 8.22 -3.71 -4.05
C LYS A 275 7.38 -4.00 -2.80
N GLN A 276 6.23 -4.65 -2.97
CA GLN A 276 5.39 -5.03 -1.83
C GLN A 276 6.11 -5.99 -0.86
N ASN A 277 6.88 -6.96 -1.35
CA ASN A 277 7.60 -7.87 -0.46
C ASN A 277 8.72 -7.14 0.32
N ILE A 278 9.45 -6.25 -0.34
CA ILE A 278 10.46 -5.41 0.33
C ILE A 278 9.78 -4.51 1.38
N ALA A 279 8.62 -3.91 1.05
CA ALA A 279 7.83 -3.10 1.98
C ALA A 279 7.39 -3.90 3.21
N VAL A 280 6.92 -5.14 3.04
CA VAL A 280 6.59 -6.05 4.15
C VAL A 280 7.80 -6.25 5.07
N GLU A 281 8.98 -6.51 4.53
CA GLU A 281 10.19 -6.72 5.33
C GLU A 281 10.67 -5.45 6.06
N VAL A 282 10.52 -4.27 5.43
CA VAL A 282 10.77 -2.97 6.09
C VAL A 282 9.79 -2.76 7.26
N LEU A 283 8.50 -3.06 7.04
CA LEU A 283 7.46 -2.89 8.05
C LEU A 283 7.60 -3.87 9.22
N LYS A 284 8.00 -5.12 8.97
CA LYS A 284 8.32 -6.10 10.04
C LYS A 284 9.43 -5.59 10.95
N LYS A 285 10.47 -4.96 10.38
CA LYS A 285 11.54 -4.33 11.16
C LYS A 285 11.01 -3.13 11.96
N ARG A 286 10.16 -2.29 11.36
CA ARG A 286 9.57 -1.11 11.99
C ARG A 286 8.65 -1.47 13.17
N PHE A 287 7.82 -2.50 13.02
CA PHE A 287 6.85 -2.93 14.03
C PHE A 287 7.34 -4.09 14.90
N LYS A 288 8.66 -4.25 15.04
CA LYS A 288 9.26 -5.28 15.89
C LYS A 288 8.66 -5.22 17.31
N GLY A 289 8.16 -6.36 17.78
CA GLY A 289 7.53 -6.49 19.10
C GLY A 289 6.01 -6.28 19.14
N LYS A 290 5.38 -5.74 18.08
CA LYS A 290 3.91 -5.64 17.97
C LYS A 290 3.33 -6.91 17.35
N LYS A 291 3.11 -7.95 18.16
CA LYS A 291 2.66 -9.29 17.70
C LYS A 291 1.49 -9.28 16.71
N PRO A 292 0.36 -8.59 16.96
CA PRO A 292 -0.79 -8.62 16.04
C PRO A 292 -0.47 -8.05 14.65
N VAL A 293 0.37 -7.01 14.60
CA VAL A 293 0.81 -6.39 13.35
C VAL A 293 1.76 -7.31 12.59
N LEU A 294 2.65 -8.00 13.32
CA LEU A 294 3.60 -8.94 12.72
C LEU A 294 2.91 -10.17 12.13
N GLU A 295 1.89 -10.71 12.82
CA GLU A 295 1.09 -11.84 12.31
C GLU A 295 0.44 -11.47 10.98
N ARG A 296 -0.22 -10.31 10.91
CA ARG A 296 -0.84 -9.84 9.68
C ARG A 296 0.17 -9.50 8.58
N LEU A 297 1.34 -8.94 8.91
CA LEU A 297 2.43 -8.74 7.94
C LEU A 297 3.01 -10.07 7.42
N ASN A 298 2.99 -11.13 8.22
CA ASN A 298 3.44 -12.46 7.77
C ASN A 298 2.44 -13.04 6.76
N GLU A 299 1.13 -12.98 7.05
CA GLU A 299 0.07 -13.41 6.12
C GLU A 299 0.19 -12.68 4.77
N ILE A 300 0.28 -11.35 4.80
CA ILE A 300 0.45 -10.54 3.58
C ILE A 300 1.74 -10.92 2.86
N GLY A 301 2.83 -11.15 3.59
CA GLY A 301 4.10 -11.57 3.00
C GLY A 301 4.00 -12.94 2.31
N GLU A 302 3.21 -13.88 2.82
CA GLU A 302 2.97 -15.17 2.17
C GLU A 302 2.18 -15.01 0.87
N GLU A 303 1.11 -14.21 0.89
CA GLU A 303 0.31 -13.87 -0.28
C GLU A 303 1.18 -13.22 -1.39
N VAL A 304 1.97 -12.22 -1.02
CA VAL A 304 2.85 -11.50 -1.96
C VAL A 304 3.94 -12.42 -2.53
N ARG A 305 4.52 -13.33 -1.73
CA ARG A 305 5.52 -14.30 -2.25
C ARG A 305 4.93 -15.27 -3.26
N ALA A 306 3.70 -15.75 -3.02
CA ALA A 306 3.00 -16.57 -3.99
C ALA A 306 2.71 -15.79 -5.29
N GLU A 307 2.32 -14.52 -5.17
CA GLU A 307 2.09 -13.63 -6.31
C GLU A 307 3.39 -13.35 -7.09
N ILE A 308 4.52 -13.07 -6.42
CA ILE A 308 5.84 -12.92 -7.04
C ILE A 308 6.20 -14.16 -7.85
N THR A 309 6.03 -15.34 -7.25
CA THR A 309 6.33 -16.61 -7.93
C THR A 309 5.52 -16.74 -9.22
N ALA A 310 4.22 -16.47 -9.14
CA ALA A 310 3.35 -16.60 -10.30
C ALA A 310 3.68 -15.59 -11.41
N LYS A 311 3.97 -14.34 -11.04
CA LYS A 311 4.35 -13.30 -12.00
C LYS A 311 5.75 -13.52 -12.57
N PHE A 312 6.68 -14.02 -11.78
CA PHE A 312 8.03 -14.36 -12.24
C PHE A 312 7.98 -15.43 -13.33
N CYS A 313 7.25 -16.53 -13.09
CA CYS A 313 7.11 -17.63 -14.05
C CYS A 313 6.40 -17.21 -15.35
N SER A 314 5.46 -16.25 -15.29
CA SER A 314 4.76 -15.75 -16.47
C SER A 314 5.49 -14.61 -17.20
N THR A 315 6.35 -13.88 -16.49
CA THR A 315 7.18 -12.80 -17.06
C THR A 315 8.36 -13.36 -17.84
N TYR A 316 9.17 -14.21 -17.20
CA TYR A 316 10.39 -14.76 -17.77
C TYR A 316 10.11 -16.02 -18.61
N THR A 317 9.37 -15.89 -19.70
CA THR A 317 9.03 -17.04 -20.55
C THR A 317 9.88 -17.14 -21.81
N SER A 318 10.79 -16.20 -22.05
CA SER A 318 11.60 -16.18 -23.27
C SER A 318 13.04 -16.61 -23.00
N LEU A 319 13.55 -17.49 -23.85
CA LEU A 319 14.90 -18.03 -23.80
C LEU A 319 15.65 -17.64 -25.07
N LEU A 320 16.88 -17.19 -24.92
CA LEU A 320 17.83 -16.98 -26.00
C LEU A 320 19.00 -17.95 -25.84
N LEU A 321 19.28 -18.70 -26.89
CA LEU A 321 20.35 -19.68 -26.93
C LEU A 321 21.20 -19.53 -28.18
N TYR A 322 22.42 -20.03 -28.09
CA TYR A 322 23.29 -20.19 -29.25
C TYR A 322 23.33 -21.65 -29.68
N LYS A 323 22.89 -21.92 -30.92
CA LYS A 323 22.84 -23.27 -31.49
C LYS A 323 23.02 -23.22 -33.00
N ASP A 324 23.75 -24.18 -33.56
CA ASP A 324 24.01 -24.30 -35.01
C ASP A 324 24.69 -23.04 -35.60
N ARG A 325 25.52 -22.36 -34.79
CA ARG A 325 26.16 -21.06 -35.10
C ARG A 325 25.18 -19.88 -35.26
N GLU A 326 23.97 -20.03 -34.75
CA GLU A 326 22.93 -19.00 -34.78
C GLU A 326 22.34 -18.76 -33.40
N LYS A 327 21.87 -17.53 -33.16
CA LYS A 327 21.06 -17.17 -32.01
C LYS A 327 19.62 -17.61 -32.26
N LYS A 328 19.03 -18.34 -31.32
CA LYS A 328 17.67 -18.87 -31.42
C LYS A 328 16.85 -18.45 -30.21
N HIS A 329 15.67 -17.91 -30.48
CA HIS A 329 14.68 -17.53 -29.47
C HIS A 329 13.65 -18.65 -29.32
N TRP A 330 13.39 -19.05 -28.07
CA TRP A 330 12.32 -19.99 -27.73
C TRP A 330 11.45 -19.43 -26.62
N LYS A 331 10.21 -19.91 -26.56
CA LYS A 331 9.27 -19.61 -25.49
C LYS A 331 9.05 -20.85 -24.63
N VAL A 332 8.94 -20.64 -23.34
CA VAL A 332 8.57 -21.63 -22.33
C VAL A 332 7.16 -21.32 -21.87
N GLN A 333 6.32 -22.35 -21.84
CA GLN A 333 4.97 -22.24 -21.30
C GLN A 333 4.85 -23.25 -20.15
N PRO A 334 4.98 -22.80 -18.89
CA PRO A 334 4.77 -23.68 -17.77
C PRO A 334 3.30 -24.09 -17.68
N ARG A 335 3.03 -25.31 -17.23
CA ARG A 335 1.65 -25.81 -17.02
C ARG A 335 0.94 -25.07 -15.90
N GLU A 336 1.71 -24.67 -14.89
CA GLU A 336 1.27 -23.96 -13.70
C GLU A 336 2.30 -22.89 -13.33
N ASN A 337 1.85 -21.86 -12.63
CA ASN A 337 2.69 -20.73 -12.21
C ASN A 337 3.43 -21.03 -10.89
N THR A 338 4.15 -22.15 -10.85
CA THR A 338 5.01 -22.58 -9.73
C THR A 338 6.46 -22.69 -10.21
N LEU A 339 7.44 -22.55 -9.30
CA LEU A 339 8.85 -22.68 -9.66
C LEU A 339 9.19 -24.07 -10.21
N GLN A 340 8.62 -25.12 -9.61
CA GLN A 340 8.82 -26.50 -10.06
C GLN A 340 8.29 -26.71 -11.49
N ALA A 341 7.03 -26.34 -11.77
CA ALA A 341 6.45 -26.51 -13.10
C ALA A 341 7.19 -25.66 -14.15
N TYR A 342 7.65 -24.48 -13.76
CA TYR A 342 8.48 -23.64 -14.61
C TYR A 342 9.85 -24.26 -14.90
N ALA A 343 10.52 -24.81 -13.88
CA ALA A 343 11.78 -25.51 -14.04
C ALA A 343 11.64 -26.74 -14.94
N GLU A 344 10.56 -27.52 -14.80
CA GLU A 344 10.25 -28.65 -15.67
C GLU A 344 10.04 -28.22 -17.13
N ALA A 345 9.31 -27.12 -17.36
CA ALA A 345 9.07 -26.59 -18.70
C ALA A 345 10.36 -26.07 -19.36
N VAL A 346 11.23 -25.39 -18.59
CA VAL A 346 12.56 -24.98 -19.04
C VAL A 346 13.38 -26.22 -19.39
N LYS A 347 13.47 -27.22 -18.51
CA LYS A 347 14.19 -28.48 -18.76
C LYS A 347 13.70 -29.12 -20.05
N GLN A 348 12.39 -29.36 -20.19
CA GLN A 348 11.82 -29.99 -21.38
C GLN A 348 12.17 -29.23 -22.66
N THR A 349 12.03 -27.90 -22.66
CA THR A 349 12.38 -27.06 -23.81
C THR A 349 13.85 -27.21 -24.17
N LEU A 350 14.75 -27.23 -23.18
CA LEU A 350 16.18 -27.41 -23.41
C LEU A 350 16.53 -28.84 -23.87
N MET A 351 15.88 -29.88 -23.33
CA MET A 351 16.10 -31.27 -23.77
C MET A 351 15.74 -31.45 -25.24
N GLU A 352 14.54 -31.00 -25.64
CA GLU A 352 14.03 -31.12 -27.00
C GLU A 352 14.87 -30.32 -28.00
N LYS A 353 15.29 -29.10 -27.61
CA LYS A 353 15.86 -28.14 -28.55
C LYS A 353 17.38 -28.09 -28.53
N GLN A 354 18.05 -28.51 -27.46
CA GLN A 354 19.50 -28.44 -27.33
C GLN A 354 20.19 -29.81 -27.47
N LYS A 355 19.48 -30.96 -27.38
CA LYS A 355 20.07 -32.31 -27.27
C LYS A 355 21.18 -32.43 -26.19
N ALA A 356 21.17 -31.54 -25.19
CA ALA A 356 22.26 -31.41 -24.20
C ALA A 356 21.96 -32.10 -22.85
N TYR A 357 20.74 -32.56 -22.63
CA TYR A 357 20.35 -33.20 -21.36
C TYR A 357 20.54 -34.72 -21.33
N SER A 358 21.02 -35.31 -22.43
CA SER A 358 21.36 -36.73 -22.47
C SER A 358 22.74 -36.98 -21.88
N THR A 359 22.82 -37.04 -20.55
CA THR A 359 23.80 -37.88 -19.87
C THR A 359 23.11 -38.58 -18.71
N HIS A 360 22.73 -39.84 -18.96
CA HIS A 360 22.40 -40.81 -17.92
C HIS A 360 23.54 -40.89 -16.88
N PRO A 361 23.24 -41.07 -15.58
CA PRO A 361 24.25 -41.53 -14.65
C PRO A 361 24.52 -43.02 -14.93
N LYS A 362 25.80 -43.36 -15.12
CA LYS A 362 26.31 -44.71 -14.84
C LYS A 362 26.61 -44.81 -13.36
#